data_AF-M0CK59-F1
#
_entry.id   AF-M0CK59-F1
#
_cell.length_a   1.000
_cell.length_b   1.000
_cell.length_c   1.000
_cell.angle_alpha   90.00
_cell.angle_beta   90.00
_cell.angle_gamma   90.00
#
_symmetry.space_group_name_H-M   'P 1'
#
loop_
_entity.id
_entity.type
_entity.pdbx_description
1 polymer ?
#
loop_
_entity_poly.entity_id
_entity_poly.type
_entity_poly.pdbx_seq_one_letter_code
_entity_poly.pdbx_strand_id
1 'polypeptide(L)'
;MSDREAFLAGDRPEDVFMYFADDAVSGIDALADHGERVADGVVLVVEGDSGRSAFQNATDMDPMAFAKQAMANDGEIDADATGGVCPDSDEEGPHDARFVFAFAEEQNEEVEGLYNEGDVIHAYVQCTCGTAYSEKWLAGEK
;
A
#
# COMPACT_ATOMS: atom_id res chain seq x y z
N MET A 1 -7.87 13.76 11.78
CA MET A 1 -6.83 13.04 11.06
C MET A 1 -6.97 11.58 11.47
N SER A 2 -7.37 10.72 10.54
CA SER A 2 -7.34 9.28 10.76
C SER A 2 -5.89 8.78 10.69
N ASP A 3 -5.67 7.56 11.17
CA ASP A 3 -4.36 6.91 11.12
C ASP A 3 -3.83 6.80 9.68
N ARG A 4 -4.74 6.59 8.72
CA ARG A 4 -4.47 6.60 7.28
C ARG A 4 -3.98 7.97 6.81
N GLU A 5 -4.70 9.04 7.16
CA GLU A 5 -4.31 10.40 6.78
C GLU A 5 -2.93 10.77 7.37
N ALA A 6 -2.66 10.38 8.62
CA ALA A 6 -1.38 10.62 9.27
C ALA A 6 -0.24 9.84 8.60
N PHE A 7 -0.46 8.56 8.25
CA PHE A 7 0.53 7.77 7.52
C PHE A 7 0.86 8.36 6.14
N LEU A 8 -0.15 8.72 5.34
CA LEU A 8 0.05 9.29 4.00
C LEU A 8 0.70 10.68 4.03
N ALA A 9 0.60 11.39 5.15
CA ALA A 9 1.30 12.64 5.42
C ALA A 9 2.75 12.46 5.88
N GLY A 10 3.20 11.22 6.15
CA GLY A 10 4.56 10.93 6.62
C GLY A 10 4.72 10.98 8.15
N ASP A 11 3.65 11.27 8.90
CA ASP A 11 3.69 11.41 10.35
C ASP A 11 3.87 10.06 11.10
N ARG A 12 3.90 8.93 10.38
CA ARG A 12 3.98 7.56 10.91
C ARG A 12 5.01 6.68 10.17
N PRO A 13 6.31 7.04 10.16
CA PRO A 13 7.35 6.32 9.40
C PRO A 13 7.66 4.90 9.92
N GLU A 14 7.30 4.63 11.17
CA GLU A 14 7.49 3.34 11.85
C GLU A 14 6.34 2.34 11.63
N ASP A 15 5.25 2.80 11.02
CA ASP A 15 4.09 1.97 10.70
C ASP A 15 4.11 1.50 9.25
N VAL A 16 3.27 0.51 8.96
CA VAL A 16 2.95 0.07 7.60
C VAL A 16 1.46 0.25 7.34
N PHE A 17 1.16 0.61 6.09
CA PHE A 17 -0.19 0.73 5.59
C PHE A 17 -0.57 -0.53 4.81
N MET A 18 -1.80 -1.00 5.03
CA MET A 18 -2.38 -2.10 4.27
C MET A 18 -3.81 -1.76 3.88
N TYR A 19 -4.16 -1.94 2.62
CA TYR A 19 -5.54 -2.00 2.16
C TYR A 19 -5.85 -3.41 1.67
N PHE A 20 -7.03 -3.90 2.00
CA PHE A 20 -7.58 -5.15 1.47
C PHE A 20 -8.97 -4.89 0.91
N ALA A 21 -9.19 -5.23 -0.36
CA ALA A 21 -10.53 -5.27 -0.93
C ALA A 21 -11.39 -6.34 -0.22
N ASP A 22 -12.71 -6.19 -0.28
CA ASP A 22 -13.64 -7.05 0.45
C ASP A 22 -13.52 -8.54 0.19
N ASP A 23 -13.13 -8.92 -1.02
CA ASP A 23 -12.94 -10.31 -1.44
C ASP A 23 -11.47 -10.74 -1.45
N ALA A 24 -10.55 -9.86 -1.04
CA ALA A 24 -9.12 -10.11 -1.13
C ALA A 24 -8.62 -11.21 -0.18
N VAL A 25 -9.19 -11.23 1.03
CA VAL A 25 -8.80 -12.10 2.15
C VAL A 25 -10.03 -12.63 2.90
N SER A 26 -9.92 -13.83 3.44
CA SER A 26 -10.95 -14.35 4.35
C SER A 26 -10.87 -13.64 5.70
N GLY A 27 -12.00 -13.12 6.20
CA GLY A 27 -12.07 -12.48 7.52
C GLY A 27 -11.97 -10.96 7.51
N ILE A 28 -12.38 -10.31 6.42
CA ILE A 28 -12.41 -8.85 6.29
C ILE A 28 -13.16 -8.15 7.44
N ASP A 29 -14.22 -8.76 7.97
CA ASP A 29 -14.98 -8.23 9.10
C ASP A 29 -14.11 -8.12 10.38
N ALA A 30 -13.24 -9.11 10.63
CA ALA A 30 -12.34 -9.06 11.78
C ALA A 30 -11.21 -8.04 11.57
N LEU A 31 -10.80 -7.81 10.33
CA LEU A 31 -9.84 -6.74 10.01
C LEU A 31 -10.49 -5.36 10.21
N ALA A 32 -11.77 -5.21 9.88
CA ALA A 32 -12.52 -3.97 10.06
C ALA A 32 -12.63 -3.56 11.54
N ASP A 33 -12.62 -4.51 12.48
CA ASP A 33 -12.59 -4.22 13.93
C ASP A 33 -11.25 -3.59 14.37
N HIS A 34 -10.19 -3.77 13.59
CA HIS A 34 -8.83 -3.29 13.86
C HIS A 34 -8.36 -2.21 12.88
N GLY A 35 -9.22 -1.78 11.96
CA GLY A 35 -8.88 -0.88 10.87
C GLY A 35 -9.97 0.15 10.58
N GLU A 36 -9.76 0.91 9.52
CA GLU A 36 -10.72 1.84 8.96
C GLU A 36 -11.51 1.15 7.84
N ARG A 37 -12.83 1.01 8.00
CA ARG A 37 -13.70 0.52 6.94
C ARG A 37 -13.86 1.60 5.86
N VAL A 38 -13.56 1.24 4.61
CA VAL A 38 -13.75 2.11 3.43
C VAL A 38 -14.82 1.53 2.52
N ALA A 39 -15.11 2.19 1.39
CA ALA A 39 -16.21 1.80 0.50
C ALA A 39 -16.09 0.34 0.01
N ASP A 40 -14.88 -0.04 -0.43
CA ASP A 40 -14.65 -1.32 -1.13
C ASP A 40 -13.72 -2.27 -0.36
N GLY A 41 -13.45 -1.98 0.93
CA GLY A 41 -12.51 -2.78 1.72
C GLY A 41 -12.20 -2.23 3.11
N VAL A 42 -11.02 -2.60 3.62
CA VAL A 42 -10.51 -2.17 4.94
C VAL A 42 -9.08 -1.67 4.81
N VAL A 43 -8.78 -0.58 5.49
CA VAL A 43 -7.43 -0.04 5.67
C VAL A 43 -6.94 -0.32 7.08
N LEU A 44 -5.69 -0.74 7.22
CA LEU A 44 -4.99 -0.87 8.49
C LEU A 44 -3.69 -0.06 8.46
N VAL A 45 -3.41 0.62 9.57
CA VAL A 45 -2.12 1.27 9.83
C VAL A 45 -1.62 0.77 11.18
N VAL A 46 -0.53 0.02 11.15
CA VAL A 46 -0.02 -0.70 12.32
C VAL A 46 1.50 -0.73 12.33
N GLU A 47 2.08 -0.99 13.51
CA GLU A 47 3.53 -1.04 13.71
C GLU A 47 4.20 -1.99 12.70
N GLY A 48 5.32 -1.56 12.10
CA GLY A 48 5.90 -2.20 10.92
C GLY A 48 6.16 -3.70 11.05
N ASP A 49 6.73 -4.17 12.16
CA ASP A 49 7.02 -5.60 12.35
C ASP A 49 5.75 -6.44 12.52
N SER A 50 4.78 -5.91 13.27
CA SER A 50 3.48 -6.54 13.48
C SER A 50 2.67 -6.57 12.17
N GLY A 51 2.66 -5.47 11.43
CA GLY A 51 1.95 -5.35 10.16
C GLY A 51 2.51 -6.23 9.06
N ARG A 52 3.84 -6.32 8.92
CA ARG A 52 4.48 -7.25 7.98
C ARG A 52 4.10 -8.70 8.27
N SER A 53 4.09 -9.08 9.54
CA SER A 53 3.67 -10.40 9.98
C SER A 53 2.18 -10.66 9.67
N ALA A 54 1.32 -9.67 9.92
CA ALA A 54 -0.11 -9.76 9.62
C ALA A 54 -0.38 -9.89 8.11
N PHE A 55 0.31 -9.09 7.28
CA PHE A 55 0.21 -9.15 5.83
C PHE A 55 0.56 -10.55 5.31
N GLN A 56 1.69 -11.11 5.75
CA GLN A 56 2.12 -12.43 5.34
C GLN A 56 1.10 -13.52 5.70
N ASN A 57 0.53 -13.45 6.91
CA ASN A 57 -0.51 -14.39 7.33
C ASN A 57 -1.82 -14.24 6.54
N ALA A 58 -2.17 -13.02 6.12
CA ALA A 58 -3.41 -12.75 5.41
C ALA A 58 -3.34 -13.10 3.91
N THR A 59 -2.17 -12.94 3.29
CA THR A 59 -1.98 -13.06 1.84
C THR A 59 -1.20 -14.30 1.41
N ASP A 60 -0.58 -15.01 2.36
CA ASP A 60 0.44 -16.03 2.11
C ASP A 60 1.68 -15.52 1.34
N MET A 61 1.89 -14.20 1.28
CA MET A 61 3.00 -13.56 0.56
C MET A 61 4.01 -12.92 1.51
N ASP A 62 5.31 -13.10 1.23
CA ASP A 62 6.35 -12.34 1.91
C ASP A 62 6.30 -10.87 1.46
N PRO A 63 6.15 -9.89 2.38
CA PRO A 63 6.03 -8.48 2.02
C PRO A 63 7.21 -7.97 1.19
N MET A 64 8.42 -8.46 1.45
CA MET A 64 9.63 -8.00 0.77
C MET A 64 9.79 -8.61 -0.61
N ALA A 65 9.42 -9.87 -0.79
CA ALA A 65 9.32 -10.50 -2.09
C ALA A 65 8.24 -9.83 -2.95
N PHE A 66 7.08 -9.52 -2.35
CA PHE A 66 6.00 -8.81 -3.02
C PHE A 66 6.44 -7.40 -3.47
N ALA A 67 7.02 -6.61 -2.58
CA ALA A 67 7.57 -5.29 -2.92
C ALA A 67 8.57 -5.37 -4.08
N LYS A 68 9.50 -6.33 -4.06
CA LYS A 68 10.46 -6.56 -5.14
C LYS A 68 9.82 -6.92 -6.47
N GLN A 69 8.76 -7.73 -6.45
CA GLN A 69 8.01 -8.07 -7.64
C GLN A 69 7.28 -6.84 -8.20
N ALA A 70 6.60 -6.08 -7.35
CA ALA A 70 5.84 -4.91 -7.72
C ALA A 70 6.72 -3.79 -8.29
N MET A 71 7.93 -3.61 -7.74
CA MET A 71 8.94 -2.65 -8.27
C MET A 71 9.39 -2.92 -9.72
N ALA A 72 9.04 -4.08 -10.29
CA ALA A 72 9.34 -4.36 -11.69
C ALA A 72 8.36 -3.66 -12.65
N ASN A 73 7.21 -3.17 -12.17
CA ASN A 73 6.19 -2.53 -12.98
C ASN A 73 5.79 -1.18 -12.35
N ASP A 74 5.92 -0.11 -13.13
CA ASP A 74 5.44 1.22 -12.75
C ASP A 74 3.94 1.32 -13.04
N GLY A 75 3.15 1.68 -12.04
CA GLY A 75 1.73 1.98 -12.18
C GLY A 75 1.35 3.24 -11.40
N GLU A 76 0.07 3.59 -11.39
CA GLU A 76 -0.43 4.69 -10.57
C GLU A 76 -1.27 4.13 -9.41
N ILE A 77 -1.11 4.70 -8.23
CA ILE A 77 -1.80 4.37 -6.99
C ILE A 77 -2.60 5.60 -6.58
N ASP A 78 -3.87 5.45 -6.22
CA ASP A 78 -4.69 6.60 -5.83
C ASP A 78 -4.12 7.31 -4.60
N ALA A 79 -4.40 8.61 -4.45
CA ALA A 79 -3.90 9.44 -3.35
C ALA A 79 -4.21 8.87 -1.95
N ASP A 80 -5.28 8.11 -1.88
CA ASP A 80 -5.81 7.52 -0.67
C ASP A 80 -5.28 6.08 -0.42
N ALA A 81 -4.46 5.57 -1.34
CA ALA A 81 -3.84 4.24 -1.35
C ALA A 81 -4.83 3.06 -1.29
N THR A 82 -6.04 3.20 -1.85
CA THR A 82 -7.04 2.11 -1.93
C THR A 82 -7.37 1.64 -3.34
N GLY A 83 -6.68 2.20 -4.35
CA GLY A 83 -6.92 1.92 -5.76
C GLY A 83 -5.76 2.39 -6.63
N GLY A 84 -6.00 2.46 -7.94
CA GLY A 84 -5.02 3.00 -8.88
C GLY A 84 -5.25 2.56 -10.32
N VAL A 85 -4.28 2.88 -11.18
CA VAL A 85 -4.26 2.48 -12.59
C VAL A 85 -3.22 1.39 -12.78
N CYS A 86 -3.72 0.17 -12.99
CA CYS A 86 -2.89 -0.98 -13.36
C CYS A 86 -2.18 -0.72 -14.69
N PRO A 87 -0.87 -1.01 -14.83
CA PRO A 87 -0.16 -0.85 -16.09
C PRO A 87 -0.68 -1.76 -17.21
N ASP A 88 -1.30 -2.88 -16.85
CA ASP A 88 -1.93 -3.81 -17.80
C ASP A 88 -3.43 -3.54 -17.99
N SER A 89 -3.92 -2.35 -17.61
CA SER A 89 -5.36 -2.00 -17.67
C SER A 89 -5.98 -2.03 -19.07
N ASP A 90 -5.16 -2.04 -20.13
CA ASP A 90 -5.61 -2.25 -21.51
C ASP A 90 -6.00 -3.72 -21.80
N GLU A 91 -5.65 -4.67 -20.93
CA GLU A 91 -6.03 -6.08 -21.04
C GLU A 91 -7.48 -6.33 -20.57
N GLU A 92 -8.12 -7.37 -21.10
CA GLU A 92 -9.50 -7.72 -20.75
C GLU A 92 -9.63 -8.23 -19.31
N GLY A 93 -10.51 -7.61 -18.52
CA GLY A 93 -10.83 -8.05 -17.16
C GLY A 93 -10.95 -6.88 -16.17
N PRO A 94 -11.32 -7.15 -14.91
CA PRO A 94 -11.26 -6.14 -13.85
C PRO A 94 -9.80 -5.85 -13.47
N HIS A 95 -9.48 -4.58 -13.29
CA HIS A 95 -8.16 -4.08 -12.88
C HIS A 95 -8.24 -3.27 -11.60
N ASP A 96 -8.97 -3.80 -10.62
CA ASP A 96 -9.13 -3.18 -9.31
C ASP A 96 -7.98 -3.59 -8.38
N ALA A 97 -7.63 -2.70 -7.44
CA ALA A 97 -6.65 -3.03 -6.41
C ALA A 97 -7.23 -4.12 -5.48
N ARG A 98 -6.63 -5.32 -5.51
CA ARG A 98 -7.01 -6.40 -4.59
C ARG A 98 -6.46 -6.13 -3.19
N PHE A 99 -5.20 -5.72 -3.09
CA PHE A 99 -4.63 -5.19 -1.87
C PHE A 99 -3.50 -4.21 -2.17
N VAL A 100 -3.27 -3.28 -1.24
CA VAL A 100 -2.14 -2.35 -1.25
C VAL A 100 -1.31 -2.57 0.00
N PHE A 101 0.01 -2.59 -0.14
CA PHE A 101 0.96 -2.59 0.97
C PHE A 101 1.86 -1.36 0.83
N ALA A 102 2.05 -0.60 1.90
CA ALA A 102 2.87 0.61 1.86
C ALA A 102 3.71 0.80 3.13
N PHE A 103 4.85 1.47 2.99
CA PHE A 103 5.65 2.00 4.09
C PHE A 103 6.11 3.41 3.78
N ALA A 104 6.36 4.19 4.81
CA ALA A 104 6.98 5.51 4.71
C ALA A 104 8.48 5.38 4.99
N GLU A 105 9.30 6.03 4.18
CA GLU A 105 10.75 6.11 4.37
C GLU A 105 11.10 7.54 4.76
N GLU A 106 11.78 7.71 5.90
CA GLU A 106 12.21 9.03 6.38
C GLU A 106 13.15 9.72 5.38
N GLN A 107 13.07 11.04 5.32
CA GLN A 107 13.95 11.87 4.50
C GLN A 107 15.42 11.49 4.73
N ASN A 108 16.15 11.34 3.63
CA ASN A 108 17.58 11.11 3.61
C ASN A 108 18.27 12.08 2.64
N GLU A 109 18.87 13.13 3.20
CA GLU A 109 19.59 14.16 2.44
C GLU A 109 20.83 13.62 1.68
N GLU A 110 21.30 12.42 2.01
CA GLU A 110 22.42 11.77 1.32
C GLU A 110 21.99 11.04 0.03
N VAL A 111 20.69 10.86 -0.19
CA VAL A 111 20.13 10.12 -1.33
C VAL A 111 19.47 11.10 -2.31
N GLU A 112 19.89 11.07 -3.58
CA GLU A 112 19.32 11.94 -4.61
C GLU A 112 17.84 11.61 -4.92
N GLY A 113 17.09 12.60 -5.41
CA GLY A 113 15.68 12.48 -5.77
C GLY A 113 14.74 12.76 -4.59
N LEU A 114 13.57 12.12 -4.59
CA LEU A 114 12.50 12.36 -3.61
C LEU A 114 12.99 12.25 -2.15
N TYR A 115 13.92 11.33 -1.88
CA TYR A 115 14.45 11.09 -0.53
C TYR A 115 15.16 12.30 0.07
N ASN A 116 15.73 13.20 -0.75
CA ASN A 116 16.33 14.44 -0.24
C ASN A 116 15.29 15.55 -0.03
N GLU A 117 14.08 15.41 -0.59
CA GLU A 117 13.05 16.45 -0.56
C GLU A 117 12.10 16.29 0.64
N GLY A 118 11.91 15.07 1.14
CA GLY A 118 11.09 14.77 2.31
C GLY A 118 10.90 13.26 2.49
N ASP A 119 9.97 12.90 3.37
CA ASP A 119 9.57 11.51 3.57
C ASP A 119 8.92 10.96 2.30
N VAL A 120 9.19 9.70 1.98
CA VAL A 120 8.73 9.05 0.75
C VAL A 120 7.76 7.92 1.08
N ILE A 121 6.56 7.95 0.51
CA ILE A 121 5.65 6.82 0.56
C ILE A 121 6.03 5.84 -0.54
N HIS A 122 6.29 4.60 -0.14
CA HIS A 122 6.48 3.46 -1.02
C HIS A 122 5.25 2.58 -0.98
N ALA A 123 4.51 2.48 -2.09
CA ALA A 123 3.30 1.67 -2.16
C ALA A 123 3.36 0.62 -3.28
N TYR A 124 2.74 -0.52 -3.01
CA TYR A 124 2.75 -1.71 -3.84
C TYR A 124 1.33 -2.26 -3.93
N VAL A 125 0.86 -2.52 -5.14
CA VAL A 125 -0.50 -3.01 -5.38
C VAL A 125 -0.44 -4.38 -6.01
N GLN A 126 -1.29 -5.28 -5.52
CA GLN A 126 -1.66 -6.49 -6.24
C GLN A 126 -3.00 -6.22 -6.93
N CYS A 127 -3.00 -6.20 -8.25
CA CYS A 127 -4.20 -6.06 -9.06
C CYS A 127 -5.01 -7.36 -9.10
N THR A 128 -6.33 -7.26 -9.30
CA THR A 128 -7.22 -8.41 -9.57
C THR A 128 -6.84 -9.18 -10.82
N CYS A 129 -6.21 -8.55 -11.81
CA CYS A 129 -5.70 -9.24 -13.02
C CYS A 129 -4.44 -10.09 -12.74
N GLY A 130 -3.83 -9.95 -11.57
CA GLY A 130 -2.60 -10.66 -11.17
C GLY A 130 -1.33 -9.83 -11.29
N THR A 131 -1.36 -8.67 -11.95
CA THR A 131 -0.22 -7.76 -12.04
C THR A 131 0.08 -7.11 -10.70
N ALA A 132 1.35 -7.13 -10.31
CA ALA A 132 1.86 -6.39 -9.17
C ALA A 132 2.62 -5.16 -9.68
N TYR A 133 2.31 -3.98 -9.15
CA TYR A 133 2.91 -2.72 -9.57
C TYR A 133 3.18 -1.81 -8.39
N SER A 134 4.04 -0.82 -8.58
CA SER A 134 4.43 0.10 -7.52
C SER A 134 4.40 1.55 -7.98
N GLU A 135 4.25 2.43 -6.99
CA GLU A 135 4.50 3.85 -7.15
C GLU A 135 5.18 4.36 -5.86
N LYS A 136 5.97 5.43 -6.00
CA LYS A 136 6.50 6.18 -4.86
C LYS A 136 6.34 7.67 -5.06
N TRP A 137 6.03 8.39 -3.99
CA TRP A 137 5.80 9.83 -4.00
C TRP A 137 6.20 10.46 -2.67
N LEU A 138 6.32 11.79 -2.64
CA LEU A 138 6.56 12.53 -1.40
C LEU A 138 5.31 12.49 -0.51
N ALA A 139 5.51 12.20 0.77
CA ALA A 139 4.42 12.19 1.74
C ALA A 139 3.72 13.56 1.80
N GLY A 140 2.39 13.55 1.83
CA GLY A 140 1.56 14.76 1.86
C GLY A 140 1.41 15.53 0.54
N GLU A 141 2.05 15.12 -0.55
CA GLU A 141 2.06 15.84 -1.84
C GLU A 141 1.07 15.28 -2.90
N LYS A 142 0.27 14.27 -2.54
CA LYS A 142 -0.67 13.60 -3.45
C LYS A 142 -2.14 13.91 -3.15
#